data_AF-A0AAV5Q1Y2-F1
#
_entry.id   AF-A0AAV5Q1Y2-F1
#
_cell.length_a   1.000
_cell.length_b   1.000
_cell.length_c   1.000
_cell.angle_alpha   90.00
_cell.angle_beta   90.00
_cell.angle_gamma   90.00
#
_symmetry.space_group_name_H-M   'P 1'
#
loop_
_entity.id
_entity.type
_entity.pdbx_description
1 polymer ?
#
loop_
_entity_poly.entity_id
_entity_poly.type
_entity_poly.pdbx_seq_one_letter_code
_entity_poly.pdbx_strand_id
1 'polypeptide(L)'
;MTTTTLENVSACNCNATHTVPKGNLEPAASLFKEQIRLATFTNEQDIDPLPLNWYSPNATARGPVVPSKYGNGMTKHNSIGAHAGPYSIYHALSVASKQLSKDHKPDYTNAHPPFDFPQMPQWSTPGKIVAMDPFGHIAPWIFKGTAESEQVEIKPTMSITKAILSIPEIKEEIANGNLKPDGKIVLNDQGEMACTKIAIDPVWYLPGVAQRLNITEDELRRALFEDTNGMYPELISRPDIKTFCPPIGGTTAYIFGDPSDLPREDKRLALRIHDECSGSDVFLSDICSCRCYLIFGLVEAAKEAQNGGNGLVCYFRKEGRCLGEVTKYLVYNARKRGGDTADEYFHRTECIAGVKDARFQELMPDILHWLGITKIDKMLSMSNMKYDAIVNSGIEIDERVEIPDYLLPADSRVEIDAKIAAGYFTNGHVYTNEELKNVEGRKWEGL
;
A
#
# COMPACT_ATOMS: atom_id res chain seq x y z
N MET A 1 29.56 -31.75 31.86
CA MET A 1 28.15 -32.04 32.19
C MET A 1 27.31 -30.87 31.72
N THR A 2 26.06 -31.14 31.31
CA THR A 2 25.06 -30.29 30.65
C THR A 2 25.25 -30.06 29.16
N THR A 3 25.09 -31.16 28.41
CA THR A 3 24.52 -31.22 27.06
C THR A 3 23.08 -30.69 27.08
N THR A 4 22.84 -29.54 26.46
CA THR A 4 21.49 -29.03 26.19
C THR A 4 20.93 -29.80 25.00
N THR A 5 19.89 -30.59 25.25
CA THR A 5 19.12 -31.33 24.26
C THR A 5 18.42 -30.36 23.31
N LEU A 6 18.72 -30.47 22.02
CA LEU A 6 17.90 -29.91 20.94
C LEU A 6 16.49 -30.50 21.07
N GLU A 7 15.52 -29.67 21.46
CA GLU A 7 14.11 -30.03 21.36
C GLU A 7 13.73 -30.19 19.89
N ASN A 8 13.07 -31.31 19.60
CA ASN A 8 12.60 -31.68 18.28
C ASN A 8 11.73 -30.58 17.68
N VAL A 9 12.24 -29.93 16.64
CA VAL A 9 11.45 -29.15 15.69
C VAL A 9 10.46 -30.13 15.04
N SER A 10 9.18 -30.03 15.40
CA SER A 10 8.11 -30.71 14.68
C SER A 10 8.14 -30.21 13.24
N ALA A 11 8.53 -31.08 12.32
CA ALA A 11 8.53 -30.78 10.90
C ALA A 11 7.08 -30.48 10.47
N CYS A 12 6.84 -29.27 9.94
CA CYS A 12 5.60 -28.94 9.27
C CYS A 12 5.43 -29.93 8.11
N ASN A 13 4.46 -30.83 8.23
CA ASN A 13 4.31 -31.98 7.34
C ASN A 13 3.63 -31.53 6.03
N CYS A 14 4.35 -30.77 5.21
CA CYS A 14 3.89 -30.27 3.91
C CYS A 14 4.10 -31.30 2.80
N ASN A 15 3.70 -32.55 3.01
CA ASN A 15 3.67 -33.56 1.93
C ASN A 15 2.24 -33.68 1.38
N ALA A 16 1.87 -32.72 0.54
CA ALA A 16 0.74 -32.86 -0.38
C ALA A 16 1.26 -32.72 -1.81
N THR A 17 1.70 -33.82 -2.40
CA THR A 17 1.89 -33.94 -3.85
C THR A 17 0.52 -33.94 -4.52
N HIS A 18 -0.02 -32.75 -4.81
CA HIS A 18 -1.21 -32.61 -5.64
C HIS A 18 -0.84 -32.69 -7.11
N THR A 19 -0.82 -33.90 -7.67
CA THR A 19 -1.01 -34.10 -9.11
C THR A 19 -2.46 -33.76 -9.43
N VAL A 20 -2.70 -32.72 -10.22
CA VAL A 20 -4.03 -32.36 -10.72
C VAL A 20 -4.44 -33.40 -11.76
N PRO A 21 -5.45 -34.27 -11.51
CA PRO A 21 -5.96 -35.11 -12.56
C PRO A 21 -6.76 -34.21 -13.50
N LYS A 22 -6.37 -34.13 -14.78
CA LYS A 22 -7.29 -33.71 -15.84
C LYS A 22 -8.33 -34.82 -16.02
N GLY A 23 -9.28 -34.89 -15.11
CA GLY A 23 -10.40 -35.82 -15.11
C GLY A 23 -11.69 -35.12 -15.53
N ASN A 24 -12.51 -35.81 -16.33
CA ASN A 24 -13.84 -35.38 -16.77
C ASN A 24 -14.65 -34.74 -15.63
N LEU A 25 -15.38 -33.67 -15.96
CA LEU A 25 -16.30 -32.95 -15.09
C LEU A 25 -17.50 -33.85 -14.72
N GLU A 26 -17.31 -34.79 -13.79
CA GLU A 26 -18.42 -35.24 -12.98
C GLU A 26 -18.79 -34.11 -11.99
N PRO A 27 -20.07 -33.85 -11.73
CA PRO A 27 -20.48 -32.82 -10.78
C PRO A 27 -20.08 -33.24 -9.37
N ALA A 28 -18.88 -32.85 -8.96
CA ALA A 28 -18.41 -33.06 -7.61
C ALA A 28 -19.43 -32.45 -6.63
N ALA A 29 -19.73 -33.15 -5.53
CA ALA A 29 -20.65 -32.68 -4.51
C ALA A 29 -20.38 -31.20 -4.17
N SER A 30 -21.45 -30.38 -4.17
CA SER A 30 -21.35 -28.92 -3.99
C SER A 30 -20.60 -28.58 -2.70
N LEU A 31 -19.59 -27.70 -2.81
CA LEU A 31 -18.88 -27.09 -1.67
C LEU A 31 -19.77 -26.15 -0.86
N PHE A 32 -20.83 -25.63 -1.48
CA PHE A 32 -21.71 -24.60 -0.93
C PHE A 32 -23.11 -25.21 -0.75
N LYS A 33 -23.32 -25.91 0.35
CA LYS A 33 -24.60 -26.58 0.68
C LYS A 33 -25.50 -25.73 1.59
N GLU A 34 -24.96 -24.65 2.15
CA GLU A 34 -25.63 -23.76 3.10
C GLU A 34 -26.46 -22.69 2.38
N GLN A 35 -27.56 -22.26 2.99
CA GLN A 35 -28.30 -21.09 2.52
C GLN A 35 -27.42 -19.83 2.64
N ILE A 36 -27.47 -18.98 1.62
CA ILE A 36 -26.70 -17.74 1.59
C ILE A 36 -27.51 -16.64 2.29
N ARG A 37 -26.97 -16.12 3.39
CA ARG A 37 -27.43 -14.85 3.98
C ARG A 37 -26.82 -13.70 3.20
N LEU A 38 -27.63 -12.98 2.43
CA LEU A 38 -27.16 -11.93 1.52
C LEU A 38 -26.70 -10.67 2.26
N ALA A 39 -27.37 -10.31 3.35
CA ALA A 39 -27.04 -9.14 4.17
C ALA A 39 -27.36 -9.43 5.64
N THR A 40 -26.70 -8.68 6.52
CA THR A 40 -27.03 -8.59 7.95
C THR A 40 -27.57 -7.20 8.25
N PHE A 41 -28.42 -7.07 9.27
CA PHE A 41 -29.00 -5.81 9.72
C PHE A 41 -28.75 -5.62 11.21
N THR A 42 -28.55 -4.37 11.64
CA THR A 42 -28.21 -4.03 13.03
C THR A 42 -29.24 -4.51 14.06
N ASN A 43 -30.51 -4.68 13.65
CA ASN A 43 -31.63 -5.03 14.52
C ASN A 43 -31.96 -6.53 14.56
N GLU A 44 -31.18 -7.37 13.89
CA GLU A 44 -31.38 -8.82 13.91
C GLU A 44 -30.89 -9.41 15.24
N GLN A 45 -31.68 -10.31 15.83
CA GLN A 45 -31.45 -10.82 17.19
C GLN A 45 -30.18 -11.67 17.35
N ASP A 46 -29.70 -12.26 16.26
CA ASP A 46 -28.53 -13.13 16.25
C ASP A 46 -27.22 -12.39 15.98
N ILE A 47 -27.28 -11.08 15.71
CA ILE A 47 -26.12 -10.23 15.42
C ILE A 47 -25.46 -9.77 16.72
N ASP A 48 -24.20 -10.15 16.89
CA ASP A 48 -23.37 -9.91 18.08
C ASP A 48 -21.92 -9.63 17.64
N PRO A 49 -21.65 -8.48 17.01
CA PRO A 49 -20.34 -8.17 16.46
C PRO A 49 -19.29 -8.03 17.57
N LEU A 50 -18.09 -8.53 17.31
CA LEU A 50 -16.99 -8.37 18.26
C LEU A 50 -16.67 -6.89 18.51
N PRO A 51 -16.43 -6.48 19.77
CA PRO A 51 -16.14 -5.08 20.08
C PRO A 51 -14.93 -4.58 19.31
N LEU A 52 -15.04 -3.36 18.75
CA LEU A 52 -13.95 -2.69 18.04
C LEU A 52 -13.89 -1.22 18.42
N ASN A 53 -13.00 -0.87 19.35
CA ASN A 53 -12.73 0.51 19.75
C ASN A 53 -11.45 0.99 19.06
N TRP A 54 -11.59 1.52 17.83
CA TRP A 54 -10.49 1.81 16.91
C TRP A 54 -9.29 2.55 17.53
N TYR A 55 -9.55 3.56 18.37
CA TYR A 55 -8.52 4.41 18.98
C TYR A 55 -8.07 3.96 20.38
N SER A 56 -8.46 2.77 20.85
CA SER A 56 -7.98 2.26 22.14
C SER A 56 -6.47 1.96 22.09
N PRO A 57 -5.66 2.49 23.02
CA PRO A 57 -4.23 2.16 23.10
C PRO A 57 -4.01 0.74 23.61
N ASN A 58 -4.93 0.15 24.37
CA ASN A 58 -4.82 -1.23 24.80
C ASN A 58 -5.37 -2.15 23.71
N ALA A 59 -4.54 -3.07 23.20
CA ALA A 59 -4.90 -3.96 22.09
C ALA A 59 -6.13 -4.83 22.39
N THR A 60 -6.25 -5.38 23.61
CA THR A 60 -7.41 -6.19 24.02
C THR A 60 -8.68 -5.36 24.07
N ALA A 61 -8.64 -4.14 24.63
CA ALA A 61 -9.79 -3.24 24.67
C ALA A 61 -10.12 -2.63 23.29
N ARG A 62 -9.13 -2.56 22.39
CA ARG A 62 -9.30 -2.17 20.98
C ARG A 62 -10.10 -3.26 20.25
N GLY A 63 -9.75 -4.53 20.44
CA GLY A 63 -10.37 -5.67 19.75
C GLY A 63 -9.81 -5.92 18.34
N PRO A 64 -10.02 -7.10 17.74
CA PRO A 64 -9.50 -7.43 16.41
C PRO A 64 -10.31 -6.82 15.26
N VAL A 65 -9.70 -6.72 14.08
CA VAL A 65 -10.43 -6.50 12.81
C VAL A 65 -10.91 -7.85 12.29
N VAL A 66 -12.22 -8.03 12.15
CA VAL A 66 -12.83 -9.28 11.70
C VAL A 66 -13.84 -8.99 10.59
N PRO A 67 -13.43 -9.06 9.31
CA PRO A 67 -14.30 -8.94 8.14
C PRO A 67 -14.73 -10.32 7.59
N SER A 68 -14.08 -11.40 8.04
CA SER A 68 -14.35 -12.75 7.56
C SER A 68 -15.72 -13.22 8.06
N LYS A 69 -16.50 -13.82 7.17
CA LYS A 69 -17.81 -14.41 7.49
C LYS A 69 -17.74 -15.93 7.73
N TYR A 70 -16.54 -16.51 7.75
CA TYR A 70 -16.34 -17.92 8.07
C TYR A 70 -16.52 -18.19 9.57
N GLY A 71 -16.89 -19.43 9.92
CA GLY A 71 -17.24 -19.80 11.30
C GLY A 71 -18.41 -18.97 11.82
N ASN A 72 -18.25 -18.41 13.02
CA ASN A 72 -19.24 -17.48 13.60
C ASN A 72 -19.13 -16.05 13.04
N GLY A 73 -18.21 -15.79 12.12
CA GLY A 73 -17.98 -14.47 11.54
C GLY A 73 -19.23 -13.86 10.89
N MET A 74 -20.16 -14.67 10.36
CA MET A 74 -21.41 -14.16 9.78
C MET A 74 -22.19 -13.24 10.74
N THR A 75 -22.23 -13.56 12.03
CA THR A 75 -22.94 -12.76 13.05
C THR A 75 -22.01 -11.93 13.92
N LYS A 76 -20.72 -12.32 14.01
CA LYS A 76 -19.72 -11.69 14.88
C LYS A 76 -18.72 -10.76 14.19
N HIS A 77 -18.74 -10.64 12.86
CA HIS A 77 -17.85 -9.73 12.14
C HIS A 77 -18.10 -8.27 12.55
N ASN A 78 -17.02 -7.51 12.64
CA ASN A 78 -17.03 -6.10 13.05
C ASN A 78 -16.38 -5.19 12.02
N SER A 79 -16.09 -5.71 10.83
CA SER A 79 -15.57 -5.00 9.67
C SER A 79 -16.29 -5.47 8.42
N ILE A 80 -16.51 -4.56 7.48
CA ILE A 80 -17.07 -4.86 6.16
C ILE A 80 -15.91 -5.24 5.23
N GLY A 81 -16.15 -5.97 4.14
CA GLY A 81 -15.18 -6.14 3.07
C GLY A 81 -14.42 -7.46 3.10
N ALA A 82 -13.21 -7.49 2.55
CA ALA A 82 -12.40 -8.69 2.43
C ALA A 82 -11.05 -8.54 3.12
N HIS A 83 -10.71 -9.46 4.03
CA HIS A 83 -9.45 -9.41 4.79
C HIS A 83 -8.18 -9.56 3.93
N ALA A 84 -8.25 -10.26 2.80
CA ALA A 84 -7.09 -10.56 1.94
C ALA A 84 -6.79 -9.48 0.89
N GLY A 85 -7.29 -8.26 1.13
CA GLY A 85 -7.14 -7.10 0.24
C GLY A 85 -7.40 -7.45 -1.23
N PRO A 86 -6.47 -7.11 -2.14
CA PRO A 86 -6.65 -7.26 -3.58
C PRO A 86 -6.65 -8.74 -4.04
N TYR A 87 -6.23 -9.67 -3.17
CA TYR A 87 -6.14 -11.10 -3.50
C TYR A 87 -7.37 -11.90 -3.09
N SER A 88 -8.37 -11.27 -2.47
CA SER A 88 -9.60 -11.92 -2.00
C SER A 88 -10.38 -12.64 -3.10
N ILE A 89 -10.45 -12.07 -4.30
CA ILE A 89 -11.12 -12.68 -5.45
C ILE A 89 -10.35 -13.93 -5.92
N TYR A 90 -9.01 -13.86 -6.00
CA TYR A 90 -8.18 -15.02 -6.34
C TYR A 90 -8.29 -16.12 -5.28
N HIS A 91 -8.31 -15.76 -4.00
CA HIS A 91 -8.55 -16.70 -2.91
C HIS A 91 -9.91 -17.40 -3.07
N ALA A 92 -10.98 -16.66 -3.41
CA ALA A 92 -12.29 -17.24 -3.67
C ALA A 92 -12.26 -18.23 -4.85
N LEU A 93 -11.52 -17.92 -5.92
CA LEU A 93 -11.32 -18.83 -7.05
C LEU A 93 -10.53 -20.09 -6.63
N SER A 94 -9.50 -19.96 -5.79
CA SER A 94 -8.77 -21.11 -5.24
C SER A 94 -9.65 -22.02 -4.38
N VAL A 95 -10.57 -21.44 -3.58
CA VAL A 95 -11.56 -22.22 -2.84
C VAL A 95 -12.56 -22.92 -3.77
N ALA A 96 -13.11 -22.19 -4.76
CA ALA A 96 -14.06 -22.75 -5.72
C ALA A 96 -13.46 -23.88 -6.56
N SER A 97 -12.18 -23.75 -6.93
CA SER A 97 -11.40 -24.76 -7.65
C SER A 97 -10.81 -25.87 -6.75
N LYS A 98 -11.11 -25.84 -5.45
CA LYS A 98 -10.62 -26.82 -4.43
C LYS A 98 -9.10 -26.88 -4.28
N GLN A 99 -8.38 -25.86 -4.75
CA GLN A 99 -6.94 -25.71 -4.50
C GLN A 99 -6.66 -25.23 -3.07
N LEU A 100 -7.63 -24.53 -2.48
CA LEU A 100 -7.60 -24.12 -1.07
C LEU A 100 -8.85 -24.65 -0.38
N SER A 101 -8.68 -25.23 0.82
CA SER A 101 -9.83 -25.64 1.64
C SER A 101 -10.57 -24.42 2.18
N LYS A 102 -11.92 -24.45 2.15
CA LYS A 102 -12.78 -23.44 2.79
C LYS A 102 -12.50 -23.34 4.29
N ASP A 103 -12.13 -24.45 4.91
CA ASP A 103 -11.90 -24.58 6.36
C ASP A 103 -10.41 -24.52 6.72
N HIS A 104 -9.55 -24.08 5.79
CA HIS A 104 -8.13 -23.96 6.05
C HIS A 104 -7.88 -22.95 7.18
N LYS A 105 -7.22 -23.40 8.24
CA LYS A 105 -6.70 -22.54 9.32
C LYS A 105 -5.21 -22.30 9.07
N PRO A 106 -4.79 -21.05 8.85
CA PRO A 106 -3.37 -20.74 8.70
C PRO A 106 -2.59 -21.10 9.97
N ASP A 107 -1.39 -21.65 9.79
CA ASP A 107 -0.42 -21.82 10.87
C ASP A 107 0.54 -20.62 10.87
N TYR A 108 0.49 -19.82 11.93
CA TYR A 108 1.35 -18.64 12.11
C TYR A 108 2.57 -18.93 12.99
N THR A 109 2.88 -20.19 13.26
CA THR A 109 4.08 -20.58 13.99
C THR A 109 5.32 -20.04 13.27
N ASN A 110 6.19 -19.34 14.00
CA ASN A 110 7.40 -18.68 13.48
C ASN A 110 7.18 -17.64 12.37
N ALA A 111 5.95 -17.13 12.20
CA ALA A 111 5.63 -16.08 11.23
C ALA A 111 5.60 -14.66 11.84
N HIS A 112 6.07 -14.50 13.07
CA HIS A 112 6.14 -13.20 13.75
C HIS A 112 7.08 -12.23 13.01
N PRO A 113 6.86 -10.91 13.10
CA PRO A 113 7.82 -9.91 12.63
C PRO A 113 9.25 -10.18 13.15
N PRO A 114 10.29 -9.95 12.33
CA PRO A 114 11.69 -10.17 12.75
C PRO A 114 12.21 -9.14 13.76
N PHE A 115 11.39 -8.16 14.13
CA PHE A 115 11.67 -7.18 15.17
C PHE A 115 10.36 -6.62 15.70
N ASP A 116 10.38 -6.20 16.96
CA ASP A 116 9.21 -5.61 17.62
C ASP A 116 9.16 -4.12 17.33
N PHE A 117 8.12 -3.67 16.61
CA PHE A 117 7.82 -2.25 16.51
C PHE A 117 7.13 -1.80 17.80
N PRO A 118 7.70 -0.82 18.53
CA PRO A 118 7.02 -0.27 19.68
C PRO A 118 5.73 0.42 19.26
N GLN A 119 4.70 0.31 20.09
CA GLN A 119 3.45 1.02 19.86
C GLN A 119 3.69 2.53 19.96
N MET A 120 3.33 3.26 18.91
CA MET A 120 3.45 4.71 18.86
C MET A 120 2.17 5.37 19.41
N PRO A 121 2.25 6.54 20.07
CA PRO A 121 1.06 7.29 20.53
C PRO A 121 0.04 7.56 19.41
N GLN A 122 0.53 7.74 18.19
CA GLN A 122 -0.25 7.97 16.97
C GLN A 122 -1.21 6.81 16.67
N TRP A 123 -0.92 5.57 17.10
CA TRP A 123 -1.79 4.40 16.86
C TRP A 123 -3.16 4.54 17.51
N SER A 124 -3.23 5.26 18.64
CA SER A 124 -4.45 5.52 19.41
C SER A 124 -4.93 6.97 19.34
N THR A 125 -4.23 7.83 18.60
CA THR A 125 -4.61 9.25 18.49
C THR A 125 -5.70 9.40 17.43
N PRO A 126 -6.87 9.99 17.76
CA PRO A 126 -7.94 10.21 16.80
C PRO A 126 -7.47 10.90 15.51
N GLY A 127 -7.90 10.39 14.36
CA GLY A 127 -7.57 10.94 13.04
C GLY A 127 -6.16 10.66 12.50
N LYS A 128 -5.20 10.16 13.32
CA LYS A 128 -3.81 9.93 12.86
C LYS A 128 -3.66 8.70 11.99
N ILE A 129 -4.34 7.61 12.32
CA ILE A 129 -4.40 6.39 11.49
C ILE A 129 -5.85 5.99 11.27
N VAL A 130 -6.28 5.94 10.01
CA VAL A 130 -7.66 5.69 9.58
C VAL A 130 -7.76 4.77 8.36
N ALA A 131 -6.66 4.39 7.72
CA ALA A 131 -6.61 3.63 6.47
C ALA A 131 -5.69 2.38 6.54
N MET A 132 -5.17 2.06 7.72
CA MET A 132 -4.48 0.80 8.03
C MET A 132 -4.77 0.37 9.47
N ASP A 133 -4.63 -0.92 9.77
CA ASP A 133 -4.79 -1.47 11.11
C ASP A 133 -3.48 -1.34 11.92
N PRO A 134 -3.43 -0.54 13.01
CA PRO A 134 -2.20 -0.35 13.78
C PRO A 134 -1.64 -1.65 14.38
N PHE A 135 -2.51 -2.60 14.72
CA PHE A 135 -2.13 -3.89 15.30
C PHE A 135 -2.02 -5.02 14.26
N GLY A 136 -2.18 -4.69 12.97
CA GLY A 136 -2.29 -5.67 11.89
C GLY A 136 -1.11 -6.64 11.73
N HIS A 137 0.07 -6.25 12.20
CA HIS A 137 1.31 -7.01 12.14
C HIS A 137 1.44 -8.10 13.21
N ILE A 138 0.64 -8.01 14.28
CA ILE A 138 0.66 -8.93 15.41
C ILE A 138 -0.73 -9.49 15.75
N ALA A 139 -1.77 -9.09 15.01
CA ALA A 139 -3.17 -9.45 15.26
C ALA A 139 -3.42 -10.96 15.50
N PRO A 140 -2.86 -11.89 14.70
CA PRO A 140 -3.11 -13.32 14.92
C PRO A 140 -2.64 -13.87 16.27
N TRP A 141 -1.60 -13.26 16.85
CA TRP A 141 -1.00 -13.74 18.10
C TRP A 141 -1.66 -13.10 19.32
N ILE A 142 -1.86 -11.78 19.28
CA ILE A 142 -2.48 -11.05 20.41
C ILE A 142 -3.96 -11.42 20.60
N PHE A 143 -4.66 -11.80 19.51
CA PHE A 143 -6.08 -12.16 19.54
C PHE A 143 -6.33 -13.65 19.37
N LYS A 144 -5.31 -14.51 19.53
CA LYS A 144 -5.46 -15.97 19.39
C LYS A 144 -6.59 -16.53 20.28
N GLY A 145 -6.63 -16.12 21.55
CA GLY A 145 -7.68 -16.56 22.47
C GLY A 145 -9.08 -16.12 22.05
N THR A 146 -9.22 -14.91 21.51
CA THR A 146 -10.49 -14.42 20.94
C THR A 146 -10.89 -15.20 19.69
N ALA A 147 -9.96 -15.45 18.77
CA ALA A 147 -10.24 -16.25 17.57
C ALA A 147 -10.76 -17.65 17.92
N GLU A 148 -10.14 -18.31 18.90
CA GLU A 148 -10.50 -19.66 19.34
C GLU A 148 -11.85 -19.71 20.08
N SER A 149 -12.05 -18.80 21.04
CA SER A 149 -13.28 -18.76 21.86
C SER A 149 -14.51 -18.34 21.06
N GLU A 150 -14.37 -17.34 20.19
CA GLU A 150 -15.47 -16.79 19.39
C GLU A 150 -15.67 -17.56 18.08
N GLN A 151 -14.74 -18.46 17.73
CA GLN A 151 -14.71 -19.22 16.47
C GLN A 151 -14.79 -18.32 15.23
N VAL A 152 -14.00 -17.25 15.25
CA VAL A 152 -13.84 -16.31 14.13
C VAL A 152 -12.44 -16.38 13.55
N GLU A 153 -12.29 -15.93 12.31
CA GLU A 153 -11.00 -15.85 11.66
C GLU A 153 -10.38 -14.45 11.86
N ILE A 154 -9.19 -14.41 12.45
CA ILE A 154 -8.39 -13.20 12.63
C ILE A 154 -7.08 -13.40 11.85
N LYS A 155 -6.91 -12.64 10.78
CA LYS A 155 -5.74 -12.70 9.89
C LYS A 155 -4.86 -11.47 10.14
N PRO A 156 -3.57 -11.49 9.76
CA PRO A 156 -2.76 -10.29 9.76
C PRO A 156 -3.13 -9.42 8.55
N THR A 157 -3.17 -8.11 8.73
CA THR A 157 -3.30 -7.11 7.65
C THR A 157 -1.98 -6.42 7.37
N MET A 158 -0.94 -6.77 8.12
CA MET A 158 0.41 -6.31 7.91
C MET A 158 1.39 -7.45 8.14
N SER A 159 2.48 -7.48 7.38
CA SER A 159 3.57 -8.43 7.60
C SER A 159 4.90 -7.75 7.35
N ILE A 160 5.91 -8.13 8.13
CA ILE A 160 7.22 -7.50 8.14
C ILE A 160 8.29 -8.57 7.93
N THR A 161 9.30 -8.29 7.11
CA THR A 161 10.44 -9.18 6.90
C THR A 161 11.72 -8.40 6.64
N LYS A 162 12.88 -9.05 6.77
CA LYS A 162 14.15 -8.55 6.22
C LYS A 162 14.34 -9.07 4.80
N ALA A 163 14.99 -8.30 3.94
CA ALA A 163 15.27 -8.68 2.56
C ALA A 163 16.54 -8.01 2.04
N ILE A 164 17.07 -8.57 0.96
CA ILE A 164 18.10 -7.95 0.14
C ILE A 164 17.43 -7.57 -1.18
N LEU A 165 17.56 -6.31 -1.59
CA LEU A 165 17.11 -5.82 -2.88
C LEU A 165 18.29 -5.82 -3.84
N SER A 166 18.09 -6.36 -5.05
CA SER A 166 19.04 -6.24 -6.15
C SER A 166 18.33 -5.54 -7.30
N ILE A 167 18.79 -4.33 -7.61
CA ILE A 167 18.21 -3.46 -8.63
C ILE A 167 19.34 -3.05 -9.57
N PRO A 168 19.25 -3.30 -10.89
CA PRO A 168 20.34 -3.05 -11.83
C PRO A 168 20.93 -1.63 -11.76
N GLU A 169 20.08 -0.61 -11.63
CA GLU A 169 20.52 0.79 -11.59
C GLU A 169 21.36 1.11 -10.35
N ILE A 170 21.16 0.40 -9.24
CA ILE A 170 21.99 0.60 -8.04
C ILE A 170 23.44 0.16 -8.31
N LYS A 171 23.63 -0.88 -9.11
CA LYS A 171 24.96 -1.30 -9.56
C LYS A 171 25.61 -0.23 -10.45
N GLU A 172 24.83 0.42 -11.31
CA GLU A 172 25.32 1.52 -12.15
C GLU A 172 25.71 2.74 -11.31
N GLU A 173 24.91 3.09 -10.30
CA GLU A 173 25.23 4.17 -9.36
C GLU A 173 26.50 3.90 -8.56
N ILE A 174 26.79 2.63 -8.23
CA ILE A 174 28.07 2.23 -7.63
C ILE A 174 29.21 2.39 -8.63
N ALA A 175 29.04 1.93 -9.87
CA ALA A 175 30.06 2.06 -10.92
C ALA A 175 30.39 3.53 -11.25
N ASN A 176 29.38 4.41 -11.19
CA ASN A 176 29.52 5.85 -11.37
C ASN A 176 30.10 6.57 -10.14
N GLY A 177 30.28 5.87 -9.01
CA GLY A 177 30.83 6.41 -7.76
C GLY A 177 29.84 7.23 -6.92
N ASN A 178 28.56 7.24 -7.28
CA ASN A 178 27.50 7.96 -6.58
C ASN A 178 27.04 7.23 -5.31
N LEU A 179 27.22 5.91 -5.24
CA LEU A 179 26.95 5.08 -4.08
C LEU A 179 28.16 4.18 -3.81
N LYS A 180 28.45 3.84 -2.55
CA LYS A 180 29.60 3.00 -2.20
C LYS A 180 29.17 1.83 -1.33
N PRO A 181 29.66 0.60 -1.56
CA PRO A 181 29.43 -0.51 -0.65
C PRO A 181 30.00 -0.22 0.73
N ASP A 182 29.20 -0.44 1.78
CA ASP A 182 29.60 -0.33 3.19
C ASP A 182 29.48 -1.67 3.93
N GLY A 183 28.99 -2.71 3.26
CA GLY A 183 28.77 -4.05 3.81
C GLY A 183 27.60 -4.14 4.79
N LYS A 184 26.82 -3.07 4.96
CA LYS A 184 25.70 -2.98 5.91
C LYS A 184 24.40 -2.60 5.24
N ILE A 185 24.36 -1.42 4.61
CA ILE A 185 23.21 -0.93 3.84
C ILE A 185 23.37 -1.36 2.39
N VAL A 186 24.53 -1.09 1.80
CA VAL A 186 24.91 -1.49 0.44
C VAL A 186 25.96 -2.58 0.59
N LEU A 187 25.55 -3.81 0.33
CA LEU A 187 26.27 -5.01 0.75
C LEU A 187 27.51 -5.28 -0.10
N ASN A 188 27.44 -5.01 -1.40
CA ASN A 188 28.51 -5.32 -2.35
C ASN A 188 28.43 -4.46 -3.61
N ASP A 189 29.39 -4.69 -4.51
CA ASP A 189 29.52 -4.04 -5.81
C ASP A 189 28.46 -4.47 -6.84
N GLN A 190 27.61 -5.46 -6.53
CA GLN A 190 26.48 -5.86 -7.36
C GLN A 190 25.22 -5.03 -7.10
N GLY A 191 25.29 -4.03 -6.21
CA GLY A 191 24.14 -3.17 -5.90
C GLY A 191 23.10 -3.83 -5.00
N GLU A 192 23.49 -4.85 -4.25
CA GLU A 192 22.62 -5.48 -3.26
C GLU A 192 22.46 -4.57 -2.04
N MET A 193 21.21 -4.28 -1.66
CA MET A 193 20.90 -3.43 -0.51
C MET A 193 20.09 -4.18 0.55
N ALA A 194 20.54 -4.18 1.79
CA ALA A 194 19.78 -4.71 2.90
C ALA A 194 18.66 -3.75 3.28
N CYS A 195 17.46 -4.28 3.47
CA CYS A 195 16.31 -3.50 3.90
C CYS A 195 15.37 -4.31 4.80
N THR A 196 14.57 -3.57 5.54
CA THR A 196 13.35 -4.08 6.17
C THR A 196 12.17 -3.77 5.25
N LYS A 197 11.32 -4.78 5.01
CA LYS A 197 10.12 -4.66 4.19
C LYS A 197 8.88 -4.81 5.03
N ILE A 198 7.90 -3.96 4.78
CA ILE A 198 6.56 -4.03 5.37
C ILE A 198 5.56 -4.16 4.22
N ALA A 199 4.64 -5.11 4.30
CA ALA A 199 3.48 -5.21 3.43
C ALA A 199 2.22 -4.90 4.25
N ILE A 200 1.32 -4.08 3.70
CA ILE A 200 0.15 -3.55 4.40
C ILE A 200 -1.06 -3.68 3.50
N ASP A 201 -2.07 -4.43 3.94
CA ASP A 201 -3.40 -4.43 3.38
C ASP A 201 -4.23 -3.30 4.02
N PRO A 202 -5.03 -2.57 3.23
CA PRO A 202 -5.78 -1.42 3.72
C PRO A 202 -6.91 -1.84 4.66
N VAL A 203 -7.03 -1.13 5.79
CA VAL A 203 -8.17 -1.23 6.70
C VAL A 203 -8.64 0.16 7.03
N TRP A 204 -9.84 0.50 6.57
CA TRP A 204 -10.38 1.84 6.68
C TRP A 204 -11.29 1.93 7.90
N TYR A 205 -11.05 2.94 8.74
CA TYR A 205 -12.01 3.43 9.71
C TYR A 205 -12.86 4.50 9.02
N LEU A 206 -14.08 4.13 8.64
CA LEU A 206 -14.96 4.91 7.77
C LEU A 206 -15.20 6.34 8.27
N PRO A 207 -15.45 6.61 9.57
CA PRO A 207 -15.60 7.98 10.06
C PRO A 207 -14.35 8.83 9.83
N GLY A 208 -13.17 8.25 10.04
CA GLY A 208 -11.89 8.93 9.86
C GLY A 208 -11.55 9.18 8.39
N VAL A 209 -11.86 8.23 7.50
CA VAL A 209 -11.71 8.41 6.05
C VAL A 209 -12.65 9.51 5.54
N ALA A 210 -13.92 9.50 5.96
CA ALA A 210 -14.89 10.52 5.57
C ALA A 210 -14.43 11.92 6.01
N GLN A 211 -13.94 12.04 7.25
CA GLN A 211 -13.38 13.29 7.76
C GLN A 211 -12.21 13.81 6.90
N ARG A 212 -11.28 12.93 6.49
CA ARG A 212 -10.14 13.31 5.65
C ARG A 212 -10.52 13.75 4.25
N LEU A 213 -11.59 13.15 3.71
CA LEU A 213 -12.14 13.51 2.42
C LEU A 213 -13.13 14.69 2.50
N ASN A 214 -13.35 15.24 3.70
CA ASN A 214 -14.28 16.34 3.96
C ASN A 214 -15.72 16.04 3.47
N ILE A 215 -16.19 14.82 3.73
CA ILE A 215 -17.54 14.34 3.43
C ILE A 215 -18.15 13.67 4.65
N THR A 216 -19.45 13.41 4.63
CA THR A 216 -20.11 12.63 5.68
C THR A 216 -19.82 11.13 5.56
N GLU A 217 -19.92 10.39 6.66
CA GLU A 217 -19.77 8.93 6.65
C GLU A 217 -20.84 8.27 5.75
N ASP A 218 -22.04 8.82 5.73
CA ASP A 218 -23.16 8.31 4.92
C ASP A 218 -22.90 8.51 3.42
N GLU A 219 -22.39 9.66 3.01
CA GLU A 219 -21.97 9.92 1.62
C GLU A 219 -20.86 8.97 1.19
N LEU A 220 -19.84 8.78 2.04
CA LEU A 220 -18.75 7.83 1.77
C LEU A 220 -19.29 6.41 1.55
N ARG A 221 -20.12 5.93 2.47
CA ARG A 221 -20.71 4.57 2.39
C ARG A 221 -21.55 4.40 1.14
N ARG A 222 -22.38 5.39 0.83
CA ARG A 222 -23.26 5.35 -0.34
C ARG A 222 -22.47 5.34 -1.63
N ALA A 223 -21.46 6.21 -1.75
CA ALA A 223 -20.57 6.23 -2.91
C ALA A 223 -19.86 4.87 -3.09
N LEU A 224 -19.29 4.31 -2.01
CA LEU A 224 -18.65 2.99 -2.06
C LEU A 224 -19.61 1.89 -2.52
N PHE A 225 -20.85 1.90 -2.02
CA PHE A 225 -21.85 0.89 -2.39
C PHE A 225 -22.34 1.06 -3.84
N GLU A 226 -22.68 2.27 -4.26
CA GLU A 226 -23.24 2.54 -5.59
C GLU A 226 -22.17 2.35 -6.69
N ASP A 227 -20.95 2.85 -6.51
CA ASP A 227 -19.88 2.76 -7.52
C ASP A 227 -19.31 1.34 -7.68
N THR A 228 -19.49 0.49 -6.65
CA THR A 228 -19.13 -0.93 -6.74
C THR A 228 -20.27 -1.81 -7.27
N ASN A 229 -21.35 -1.21 -7.79
CA ASN A 229 -22.56 -1.92 -8.22
C ASN A 229 -23.17 -2.79 -7.11
N GLY A 230 -23.15 -2.29 -5.88
CA GLY A 230 -23.76 -2.92 -4.72
C GLY A 230 -22.89 -3.96 -4.02
N MET A 231 -21.56 -3.92 -4.20
CA MET A 231 -20.69 -4.77 -3.37
C MET A 231 -20.83 -4.36 -1.90
N TYR A 232 -20.89 -5.37 -1.03
CA TYR A 232 -21.02 -5.23 0.41
C TYR A 232 -22.27 -4.42 0.85
N PRO A 233 -23.47 -5.03 0.84
CA PRO A 233 -24.71 -4.40 1.31
C PRO A 233 -24.64 -3.78 2.72
N GLU A 234 -23.75 -4.30 3.56
CA GLU A 234 -23.51 -3.84 4.92
C GLU A 234 -22.93 -2.42 5.00
N LEU A 235 -22.39 -1.88 3.90
CA LEU A 235 -22.10 -0.45 3.81
C LEU A 235 -23.35 0.40 4.11
N ILE A 236 -24.53 -0.10 3.73
CA ILE A 236 -25.84 0.54 3.94
C ILE A 236 -26.57 -0.09 5.13
N SER A 237 -26.61 -1.42 5.25
CA SER A 237 -27.44 -2.11 6.25
C SER A 237 -26.85 -2.22 7.66
N ARG A 238 -25.55 -1.94 7.82
CA ARG A 238 -24.81 -2.03 9.09
C ARG A 238 -24.05 -0.74 9.40
N PRO A 239 -24.75 0.37 9.70
CA PRO A 239 -24.10 1.62 10.11
C PRO A 239 -23.35 1.51 11.45
N ASP A 240 -23.61 0.46 12.23
CA ASP A 240 -22.90 0.11 13.46
C ASP A 240 -21.45 -0.37 13.22
N ILE A 241 -21.17 -1.01 12.07
CA ILE A 241 -19.81 -1.44 11.72
C ILE A 241 -19.03 -0.26 11.14
N LYS A 242 -17.99 0.20 11.82
CA LYS A 242 -17.23 1.40 11.45
C LYS A 242 -15.97 1.15 10.61
N THR A 243 -15.65 -0.11 10.32
CA THR A 243 -14.46 -0.48 9.55
C THR A 243 -14.77 -1.17 8.25
N PHE A 244 -13.90 -0.97 7.26
CA PHE A 244 -14.00 -1.53 5.92
C PHE A 244 -12.63 -2.00 5.45
N CYS A 245 -12.54 -3.24 4.96
CA CYS A 245 -11.37 -3.82 4.33
C CYS A 245 -11.59 -3.82 2.81
N PRO A 246 -11.24 -2.72 2.11
CA PRO A 246 -11.45 -2.62 0.67
C PRO A 246 -10.55 -3.62 -0.08
N PRO A 247 -11.05 -4.32 -1.12
CA PRO A 247 -10.26 -5.23 -1.93
C PRO A 247 -9.40 -4.49 -2.97
N ILE A 248 -8.63 -3.50 -2.54
CA ILE A 248 -7.77 -2.65 -3.38
C ILE A 248 -6.29 -2.94 -3.13
N GLY A 249 -5.42 -2.43 -4.00
CA GLY A 249 -3.97 -2.55 -3.84
C GLY A 249 -3.47 -2.01 -2.49
N GLY A 250 -2.65 -2.82 -1.82
CA GLY A 250 -2.01 -2.44 -0.55
C GLY A 250 -0.81 -1.49 -0.72
N THR A 251 -0.06 -1.33 0.37
CA THR A 251 1.17 -0.53 0.41
C THR A 251 2.34 -1.42 0.82
N THR A 252 3.50 -1.20 0.23
CA THR A 252 4.76 -1.76 0.72
C THR A 252 5.71 -0.65 1.16
N ALA A 253 6.38 -0.83 2.28
CA ALA A 253 7.41 0.10 2.75
C ALA A 253 8.76 -0.60 2.81
N TYR A 254 9.81 0.11 2.42
CA TYR A 254 11.20 -0.36 2.41
C TYR A 254 12.01 0.61 3.27
N ILE A 255 12.56 0.09 4.36
CA ILE A 255 13.37 0.85 5.32
C ILE A 255 14.83 0.43 5.13
N PHE A 256 15.68 1.42 4.91
CA PHE A 256 17.13 1.30 4.87
C PHE A 256 17.68 1.96 6.15
N GLY A 257 18.47 1.21 6.93
CA GLY A 257 18.88 1.62 8.27
C GLY A 257 18.16 0.83 9.35
N ASP A 258 18.17 1.37 10.58
CA ASP A 258 17.51 0.75 11.74
C ASP A 258 16.08 1.28 11.89
N PRO A 259 15.04 0.43 11.76
CA PRO A 259 13.65 0.85 11.95
C PRO A 259 13.36 1.52 13.29
N SER A 260 14.13 1.21 14.35
CA SER A 260 13.96 1.84 15.67
C SER A 260 14.41 3.30 15.72
N ASP A 261 15.18 3.75 14.74
CA ASP A 261 15.62 5.13 14.61
C ASP A 261 14.60 6.01 13.84
N LEU A 262 13.55 5.44 13.23
CA LEU A 262 12.53 6.20 12.48
C LEU A 262 11.72 7.22 13.31
N PRO A 263 11.31 6.93 14.57
CA PRO A 263 10.61 7.89 15.41
C PRO A 263 11.53 8.98 16.01
N ARG A 264 12.85 8.90 15.80
CA ARG A 264 13.83 9.75 16.47
C ARG A 264 14.17 10.98 15.64
N GLU A 265 13.86 12.15 16.18
CA GLU A 265 14.15 13.43 15.51
C GLU A 265 15.66 13.77 15.43
N ASP A 266 16.52 13.12 16.24
CA ASP A 266 17.97 13.26 16.16
C ASP A 266 18.60 12.44 15.03
N LYS A 267 17.80 11.62 14.34
CA LYS A 267 18.19 10.77 13.22
C LYS A 267 17.57 11.29 11.94
N ARG A 268 18.42 11.58 10.96
CA ARG A 268 17.95 12.14 9.68
C ARG A 268 17.12 11.14 8.90
N LEU A 269 16.10 11.62 8.20
CA LEU A 269 15.21 10.80 7.37
C LEU A 269 15.11 11.30 5.92
N ALA A 270 15.44 10.42 4.97
CA ALA A 270 15.11 10.59 3.56
C ALA A 270 13.87 9.77 3.20
N LEU A 271 12.81 10.45 2.72
CA LEU A 271 11.53 9.84 2.40
C LEU A 271 11.21 9.92 0.90
N ARG A 272 10.83 8.78 0.32
CA ARG A 272 10.17 8.70 -0.98
C ARG A 272 8.79 8.07 -0.86
N ILE A 273 7.76 8.82 -1.21
CA ILE A 273 6.42 8.28 -1.45
C ILE A 273 6.21 8.06 -2.95
N HIS A 274 6.04 6.81 -3.33
CA HIS A 274 5.91 6.37 -4.71
C HIS A 274 4.52 5.79 -4.99
N ASP A 275 3.88 6.25 -6.07
CA ASP A 275 2.65 5.62 -6.56
C ASP A 275 3.04 4.68 -7.70
N GLU A 276 2.49 3.48 -7.69
CA GLU A 276 2.74 2.42 -8.68
C GLU A 276 2.56 2.90 -10.12
N CYS A 277 3.51 2.53 -10.95
CA CYS A 277 3.46 2.68 -12.39
C CYS A 277 4.13 1.47 -13.05
N SER A 278 3.41 0.35 -13.15
CA SER A 278 3.89 -0.95 -13.63
C SER A 278 4.73 -0.86 -14.91
N GLY A 279 4.22 -0.16 -15.94
CA GLY A 279 4.93 0.00 -17.22
C GLY A 279 6.32 0.62 -17.11
N SER A 280 6.53 1.56 -16.18
CA SER A 280 7.85 2.19 -15.97
C SER A 280 8.64 1.44 -14.91
N ASP A 281 8.02 1.19 -13.75
CA ASP A 281 8.67 0.59 -12.59
C ASP A 281 9.13 -0.84 -12.83
N VAL A 282 8.47 -1.61 -13.71
CA VAL A 282 8.83 -3.00 -14.02
C VAL A 282 9.52 -3.11 -15.38
N PHE A 283 9.01 -2.41 -16.40
CA PHE A 283 9.43 -2.61 -17.80
C PHE A 283 10.25 -1.47 -18.40
N LEU A 284 10.68 -0.49 -17.59
CA LEU A 284 11.54 0.63 -18.01
C LEU A 284 10.94 1.43 -19.19
N SER A 285 9.61 1.57 -19.23
CA SER A 285 8.97 2.47 -20.19
C SER A 285 9.51 3.90 -20.04
N ASP A 286 9.91 4.50 -21.16
CA ASP A 286 10.47 5.85 -21.30
C ASP A 286 9.41 6.96 -21.42
N ILE A 287 8.12 6.59 -21.42
CA ILE A 287 6.99 7.52 -21.57
C ILE A 287 6.78 8.38 -20.32
N CYS A 288 7.21 7.90 -19.15
CA CYS A 288 7.03 8.61 -17.89
C CYS A 288 8.26 8.50 -16.98
N SER A 289 8.33 9.41 -16.01
CA SER A 289 9.46 9.58 -15.09
C SER A 289 9.41 8.67 -13.84
N CYS A 290 8.40 7.81 -13.71
CA CYS A 290 8.12 7.08 -12.46
C CYS A 290 9.32 6.25 -11.97
N ARG A 291 9.91 5.39 -12.81
CA ARG A 291 11.05 4.57 -12.40
C ARG A 291 12.26 5.43 -12.00
N CYS A 292 12.54 6.50 -12.73
CA CYS A 292 13.66 7.39 -12.43
C CYS A 292 13.54 7.97 -11.01
N TYR A 293 12.33 8.35 -10.60
CA TYR A 293 12.08 8.76 -9.24
C TYR A 293 12.17 7.63 -8.20
N LEU A 294 11.75 6.41 -8.56
CA LEU A 294 11.88 5.26 -7.67
C LEU A 294 13.35 4.97 -7.38
N ILE A 295 14.18 4.93 -8.43
CA ILE A 295 15.63 4.73 -8.32
C ILE A 295 16.27 5.88 -7.55
N PHE A 296 15.95 7.13 -7.87
CA PHE A 296 16.42 8.29 -7.10
C PHE A 296 16.07 8.18 -5.61
N GLY A 297 14.84 7.78 -5.32
CA GLY A 297 14.37 7.53 -3.96
C GLY A 297 15.18 6.47 -3.22
N LEU A 298 15.46 5.35 -3.88
CA LEU A 298 16.25 4.25 -3.33
C LEU A 298 17.71 4.64 -3.07
N VAL A 299 18.33 5.37 -4.00
CA VAL A 299 19.72 5.82 -3.88
C VAL A 299 19.88 6.79 -2.71
N GLU A 300 19.03 7.82 -2.63
CA GLU A 300 19.08 8.79 -1.54
C GLU A 300 18.69 8.17 -0.19
N ALA A 301 17.73 7.25 -0.17
CA ALA A 301 17.41 6.47 1.03
C ALA A 301 18.61 5.65 1.52
N ALA A 302 19.33 4.98 0.62
CA ALA A 302 20.54 4.25 0.96
C ALA A 302 21.64 5.19 1.49
N LYS A 303 21.89 6.32 0.82
CA LYS A 303 22.89 7.32 1.27
C LYS A 303 22.58 7.86 2.67
N GLU A 304 21.34 8.22 2.94
CA GLU A 304 20.95 8.74 4.25
C GLU A 304 21.15 7.69 5.36
N ALA A 305 20.81 6.44 5.07
CA ALA A 305 21.07 5.32 5.98
C ALA A 305 22.57 5.08 6.22
N GLN A 306 23.41 5.17 5.18
CA GLN A 306 24.87 5.05 5.31
C GLN A 306 25.49 6.17 6.15
N ASN A 307 24.89 7.36 6.13
CA ASN A 307 25.30 8.51 6.94
C ASN A 307 24.82 8.44 8.41
N GLY A 308 24.21 7.32 8.82
CA GLY A 308 23.76 7.09 10.20
C GLY A 308 22.34 7.56 10.51
N GLY A 309 21.58 7.99 9.49
CA GLY A 309 20.14 8.22 9.53
C GLY A 309 19.34 7.02 9.03
N ASN A 310 18.19 7.28 8.40
CA ASN A 310 17.34 6.28 7.76
C ASN A 310 16.85 6.74 6.39
N GLY A 311 16.62 5.75 5.53
CA GLY A 311 15.91 5.90 4.27
C GLY A 311 14.58 5.15 4.29
N LEU A 312 13.51 5.77 3.82
CA LEU A 312 12.18 5.16 3.73
C LEU A 312 11.61 5.36 2.33
N VAL A 313 11.26 4.25 1.67
CA VAL A 313 10.51 4.25 0.41
C VAL A 313 9.17 3.56 0.63
N CYS A 314 8.07 4.30 0.49
CA CYS A 314 6.72 3.73 0.52
C CYS A 314 6.17 3.63 -0.90
N TYR A 315 5.77 2.43 -1.31
CA TYR A 315 5.23 2.12 -2.63
C TYR A 315 3.73 1.80 -2.50
N PHE A 316 2.90 2.71 -2.98
CA PHE A 316 1.44 2.61 -2.96
C PHE A 316 0.95 2.03 -4.28
N ARG A 317 0.14 0.98 -4.23
CA ARG A 317 -0.42 0.32 -5.42
C ARG A 317 -1.61 1.09 -6.01
N LYS A 318 -1.32 2.29 -6.51
CA LYS A 318 -2.25 3.30 -7.05
C LYS A 318 -1.96 3.60 -8.52
N GLU A 319 -2.01 2.58 -9.37
CA GLU A 319 -1.73 2.69 -10.80
C GLU A 319 -2.58 3.77 -11.50
N GLY A 320 -1.94 4.51 -12.42
CA GLY A 320 -2.63 5.45 -13.29
C GLY A 320 -3.38 6.56 -12.56
N ARG A 321 -2.87 7.07 -11.43
CA ARG A 321 -3.57 8.04 -10.56
C ARG A 321 -4.91 7.54 -10.03
N CYS A 322 -4.95 6.25 -9.66
CA CYS A 322 -6.18 5.55 -9.26
C CYS A 322 -7.22 5.37 -10.38
N LEU A 323 -6.89 5.64 -11.65
CA LEU A 323 -7.76 5.40 -12.81
C LEU A 323 -7.51 4.04 -13.50
N GLY A 324 -6.43 3.36 -13.10
CA GLY A 324 -6.02 2.08 -13.68
C GLY A 324 -5.29 2.20 -15.02
N GLU A 325 -4.71 1.08 -15.44
CA GLU A 325 -3.80 0.99 -16.59
C GLU A 325 -4.53 1.16 -17.94
N VAL A 326 -5.76 0.66 -18.06
CA VAL A 326 -6.56 0.78 -19.30
C VAL A 326 -6.81 2.25 -19.64
N THR A 327 -7.29 3.04 -18.67
CA THR A 327 -7.55 4.47 -18.84
C THR A 327 -6.27 5.22 -19.18
N LYS A 328 -5.17 4.90 -18.49
CA LYS A 328 -3.84 5.46 -18.76
C LYS A 328 -3.42 5.24 -20.22
N TYR A 329 -3.61 4.04 -20.76
CA TYR A 329 -3.26 3.74 -22.16
C TYR A 329 -4.18 4.43 -23.17
N LEU A 330 -5.47 4.57 -22.85
CA LEU A 330 -6.38 5.40 -23.67
C LEU A 330 -5.89 6.86 -23.74
N VAL A 331 -5.46 7.43 -22.60
CA VAL A 331 -4.90 8.78 -22.53
C VAL A 331 -3.62 8.88 -23.36
N TYR A 332 -2.70 7.92 -23.25
CA TYR A 332 -1.46 7.90 -24.05
C TYR A 332 -1.76 7.84 -25.55
N ASN A 333 -2.68 6.98 -25.96
CA ASN A 333 -3.10 6.86 -27.36
C ASN A 333 -3.75 8.16 -27.87
N ALA A 334 -4.57 8.81 -27.05
CA ALA A 334 -5.21 10.07 -27.41
C ALA A 334 -4.19 11.22 -27.54
N ARG A 335 -3.22 11.31 -26.62
CA ARG A 335 -2.12 12.30 -26.67
C ARG A 335 -1.27 12.12 -27.93
N LYS A 336 -0.80 10.91 -28.20
CA LYS A 336 0.05 10.65 -29.36
C LYS A 336 -0.65 10.90 -30.71
N ARG A 337 -1.98 10.77 -30.78
CA ARG A 337 -2.78 11.07 -31.98
C ARG A 337 -3.18 12.54 -32.10
N GLY A 338 -3.33 13.23 -30.97
CA GLY A 338 -3.80 14.62 -30.90
C GLY A 338 -2.70 15.68 -30.90
N GLY A 339 -1.44 15.26 -30.82
CA GLY A 339 -0.30 16.12 -30.52
C GLY A 339 0.07 15.96 -29.04
N ASP A 340 1.28 15.49 -28.76
CA ASP A 340 1.74 15.25 -27.39
C ASP A 340 2.52 16.47 -26.85
N THR A 341 1.80 17.58 -26.65
CA THR A 341 2.35 18.81 -26.08
C THR A 341 2.08 18.89 -24.58
N ALA A 342 2.95 19.59 -23.85
CA ALA A 342 2.82 19.71 -22.39
C ALA A 342 1.58 20.50 -21.96
N ASP A 343 1.10 21.47 -22.76
CA ASP A 343 -0.10 22.25 -22.46
C ASP A 343 -1.41 21.43 -22.55
N GLU A 344 -1.46 20.42 -23.43
CA GLU A 344 -2.62 19.51 -23.55
C GLU A 344 -2.56 18.30 -22.59
N TYR A 345 -1.48 18.14 -21.81
CA TYR A 345 -1.21 16.94 -21.01
C TYR A 345 -2.39 16.52 -20.11
N PHE A 346 -2.94 17.48 -19.36
CA PHE A 346 -4.08 17.21 -18.47
C PHE A 346 -5.42 17.20 -19.21
N HIS A 347 -5.53 17.92 -20.32
CA HIS A 347 -6.78 18.03 -21.08
C HIS A 347 -7.27 16.67 -21.58
N ARG A 348 -6.37 15.83 -22.12
CA ARG A 348 -6.74 14.48 -22.57
C ARG A 348 -7.14 13.56 -21.43
N THR A 349 -6.52 13.72 -20.27
CA THR A 349 -6.89 12.96 -19.06
C THR A 349 -8.30 13.34 -18.62
N GLU A 350 -8.59 14.64 -18.53
CA GLU A 350 -9.91 15.16 -18.17
C GLU A 350 -11.00 14.74 -19.16
N CYS A 351 -10.73 14.77 -20.47
CA CYS A 351 -11.67 14.33 -21.50
C CYS A 351 -12.04 12.83 -21.41
N ILE A 352 -11.12 11.98 -20.95
CA ILE A 352 -11.33 10.52 -20.91
C ILE A 352 -11.80 10.06 -19.54
N ALA A 353 -11.21 10.59 -18.47
CA ALA A 353 -11.44 10.17 -17.10
C ALA A 353 -12.40 11.08 -16.33
N GLY A 354 -12.77 12.24 -16.88
CA GLY A 354 -13.62 13.25 -16.22
C GLY A 354 -12.91 14.08 -15.15
N VAL A 355 -11.68 13.70 -14.77
CA VAL A 355 -10.86 14.37 -13.76
C VAL A 355 -9.38 14.35 -14.16
N LYS A 356 -8.59 15.31 -13.67
CA LYS A 356 -7.13 15.37 -13.93
C LYS A 356 -6.33 14.42 -13.04
N ASP A 357 -6.80 14.21 -11.82
CA ASP A 357 -6.20 13.35 -10.80
C ASP A 357 -7.30 12.81 -9.88
N ALA A 358 -7.31 11.50 -9.64
CA ALA A 358 -8.27 10.82 -8.76
C ALA A 358 -7.59 10.23 -7.51
N ARG A 359 -6.33 10.61 -7.24
CA ARG A 359 -5.59 10.11 -6.08
C ARG A 359 -6.06 10.79 -4.80
N PHE A 360 -6.40 9.97 -3.82
CA PHE A 360 -6.59 10.36 -2.43
C PHE A 360 -5.25 10.23 -1.67
N GLN A 361 -4.45 11.31 -1.64
CA GLN A 361 -3.16 11.30 -0.94
C GLN A 361 -3.31 11.49 0.58
N GLU A 362 -4.48 11.94 1.02
CA GLU A 362 -4.84 12.18 2.43
C GLU A 362 -4.76 10.90 3.27
N LEU A 363 -4.84 9.72 2.66
CA LEU A 363 -4.71 8.42 3.35
C LEU A 363 -3.25 7.95 3.47
N MET A 364 -2.34 8.49 2.67
CA MET A 364 -0.95 8.04 2.62
C MET A 364 -0.12 8.25 3.91
N PRO A 365 -0.36 9.28 4.75
CA PRO A 365 0.50 9.53 5.92
C PRO A 365 0.40 8.48 7.02
N ASP A 366 -0.58 7.57 6.96
CA ASP A 366 -0.84 6.60 8.02
C ASP A 366 0.34 5.71 8.35
N ILE A 367 1.08 5.26 7.34
CA ILE A 367 2.29 4.46 7.56
C ILE A 367 3.40 5.29 8.23
N LEU A 368 3.46 6.60 7.96
CA LEU A 368 4.42 7.50 8.60
C LEU A 368 4.08 7.67 10.09
N HIS A 369 2.80 7.89 10.39
CA HIS A 369 2.28 7.92 11.78
C HIS A 369 2.48 6.59 12.49
N TRP A 370 2.29 5.47 11.79
CA TRP A 370 2.50 4.13 12.34
C TRP A 370 3.97 3.90 12.71
N LEU A 371 4.90 4.39 11.88
CA LEU A 371 6.34 4.38 12.13
C LEU A 371 6.80 5.43 13.15
N GLY A 372 5.88 6.24 13.70
CA GLY A 372 6.19 7.26 14.71
C GLY A 372 6.89 8.51 14.17
N ILE A 373 6.91 8.70 12.84
CA ILE A 373 7.62 9.80 12.19
C ILE A 373 6.88 11.12 12.47
N THR A 374 7.59 12.10 13.03
CA THR A 374 7.12 13.47 13.28
C THR A 374 7.81 14.50 12.38
N LYS A 375 8.99 14.14 11.86
CA LYS A 375 9.86 15.02 11.06
C LYS A 375 10.51 14.25 9.90
N ILE A 376 10.63 14.89 8.75
CA ILE A 376 11.31 14.39 7.56
C ILE A 376 12.35 15.42 7.12
N ASP A 377 13.63 15.05 7.12
CA ASP A 377 14.70 15.93 6.66
C ASP A 377 14.63 16.18 5.15
N LYS A 378 14.44 15.11 4.36
CA LYS A 378 14.43 15.17 2.90
C LYS A 378 13.23 14.43 2.33
N MET A 379 12.28 15.17 1.77
CA MET A 379 11.20 14.61 0.98
C MET A 379 11.57 14.61 -0.50
N LEU A 380 11.74 13.42 -1.08
CA LEU A 380 12.13 13.22 -2.47
C LEU A 380 10.90 13.26 -3.40
N SER A 381 10.26 14.44 -3.49
CA SER A 381 9.03 14.63 -4.26
C SER A 381 8.77 16.08 -4.67
N MET A 382 8.38 16.26 -5.94
CA MET A 382 7.88 17.54 -6.47
C MET A 382 6.37 17.72 -6.30
N SER A 383 5.64 16.68 -5.84
CA SER A 383 4.17 16.72 -5.77
C SER A 383 3.66 17.49 -4.56
N ASN A 384 2.92 18.59 -4.80
CA ASN A 384 2.27 19.32 -3.71
C ASN A 384 1.20 18.50 -3.01
N MET A 385 0.38 17.73 -3.73
CA MET A 385 -0.62 16.84 -3.09
C MET A 385 0.01 15.90 -2.05
N LYS A 386 1.21 15.37 -2.33
CA LYS A 386 1.94 14.51 -1.38
C LYS A 386 2.48 15.34 -0.21
N TYR A 387 3.10 16.48 -0.50
CA TYR A 387 3.65 17.38 0.53
C TYR A 387 2.54 17.86 1.49
N ASP A 388 1.46 18.40 0.94
CA ASP A 388 0.31 18.93 1.67
C ASP A 388 -0.34 17.84 2.53
N ALA A 389 -0.51 16.62 2.01
CA ALA A 389 -1.06 15.51 2.78
C ALA A 389 -0.21 15.16 4.01
N ILE A 390 1.13 15.20 3.90
CA ILE A 390 2.04 14.92 5.02
C ILE A 390 1.99 16.06 6.04
N VAL A 391 2.18 17.30 5.58
CA VAL A 391 2.23 18.48 6.46
C VAL A 391 0.90 18.71 7.17
N ASN A 392 -0.22 18.59 6.47
CA ASN A 392 -1.56 18.71 7.06
C ASN A 392 -1.87 17.57 8.06
N SER A 393 -1.18 16.44 7.96
CA SER A 393 -1.27 15.36 8.96
C SER A 393 -0.45 15.64 10.23
N GLY A 394 0.33 16.73 10.25
CA GLY A 394 1.14 17.21 11.36
C GLY A 394 2.56 16.65 11.40
N ILE A 395 3.14 16.34 10.24
CA ILE A 395 4.55 15.91 10.10
C ILE A 395 5.34 17.06 9.45
N GLU A 396 6.44 17.47 10.07
CA GLU A 396 7.32 18.51 9.54
C GLU A 396 8.19 17.99 8.38
N ILE A 397 8.45 18.84 7.38
CA ILE A 397 9.35 18.55 6.26
C ILE A 397 10.34 19.70 6.14
N ASP A 398 11.63 19.41 6.34
CA ASP A 398 12.69 20.43 6.27
C ASP A 398 13.03 20.80 4.82
N GLU A 399 13.27 19.79 3.98
CA GLU A 399 13.71 19.97 2.60
C GLU A 399 12.86 19.16 1.63
N ARG A 400 12.43 19.79 0.54
CA ARG A 400 11.87 19.11 -0.64
C ARG A 400 12.97 19.02 -1.70
N VAL A 401 13.26 17.79 -2.14
CA VAL A 401 14.29 17.53 -3.14
C VAL A 401 13.62 17.13 -4.45
N GLU A 402 13.87 17.90 -5.49
CA GLU A 402 13.44 17.58 -6.86
C GLU A 402 14.31 16.50 -7.48
N ILE A 403 13.80 15.82 -8.50
CA ILE A 403 14.61 14.84 -9.23
C ILE A 403 15.68 15.58 -10.05
N PRO A 404 16.94 15.11 -10.06
CA PRO A 404 17.96 15.66 -10.93
C PRO A 404 17.61 15.55 -12.42
N ASP A 405 17.88 16.60 -13.18
CA ASP A 405 17.50 16.67 -14.61
C ASP A 405 18.10 15.57 -15.49
N TYR A 406 19.31 15.11 -15.16
CA TYR A 406 19.99 14.07 -15.93
C TYR A 406 19.35 12.69 -15.78
N LEU A 407 18.48 12.48 -14.78
CA LEU A 407 17.74 11.23 -14.59
C LEU A 407 16.43 11.18 -15.38
N LEU A 408 15.99 12.29 -15.96
CA LEU A 408 14.70 12.37 -16.65
C LEU A 408 14.84 12.00 -18.14
N PRO A 409 14.11 10.98 -18.62
CA PRO A 409 14.03 10.66 -20.05
C PRO A 409 13.50 11.85 -20.86
N ALA A 410 13.96 12.01 -22.10
CA ALA A 410 13.55 13.12 -22.97
C ALA A 410 12.02 13.19 -23.13
N ASP A 411 11.35 12.07 -23.40
CA ASP A 411 9.89 11.99 -23.54
C ASP A 411 9.12 12.34 -22.27
N SER A 412 9.73 12.11 -21.10
CA SER A 412 9.10 12.43 -19.82
C SER A 412 9.03 13.94 -19.55
N ARG A 413 9.71 14.78 -20.35
CA ARG A 413 9.67 16.24 -20.19
C ARG A 413 8.29 16.82 -20.44
N VAL A 414 7.54 16.27 -21.39
CA VAL A 414 6.12 16.63 -21.60
C VAL A 414 5.32 16.48 -20.30
N GLU A 415 5.55 15.40 -19.55
CA GLU A 415 4.91 15.17 -18.27
C GLU A 415 5.42 16.11 -17.18
N ILE A 416 6.74 16.26 -17.05
CA ILE A 416 7.36 17.02 -15.96
C ILE A 416 7.04 18.50 -16.08
N ASP A 417 7.21 19.08 -17.27
CA ASP A 417 7.03 20.52 -17.49
C ASP A 417 5.55 20.89 -17.35
N ALA A 418 4.63 20.03 -17.82
CA ALA A 418 3.20 20.19 -17.58
C ALA A 418 2.84 20.17 -16.09
N LYS A 419 3.49 19.28 -15.31
CA LYS A 419 3.27 19.19 -13.86
C LYS A 419 3.82 20.41 -13.12
N ILE A 420 5.00 20.89 -13.48
CA ILE A 420 5.60 22.11 -12.92
C ILE A 420 4.68 23.30 -13.19
N ALA A 421 4.19 23.45 -14.42
CA ALA A 421 3.23 24.50 -14.77
C ALA A 421 1.90 24.39 -14.03
N ALA A 422 1.46 23.16 -13.70
CA ALA A 422 0.30 22.92 -12.83
C ALA A 422 0.59 23.09 -11.33
N GLY A 423 1.78 23.58 -10.97
CA GLY A 423 2.15 23.99 -9.62
C GLY A 423 3.07 23.02 -8.87
N TYR A 424 3.59 21.97 -9.50
CA TYR A 424 4.57 21.09 -8.83
C TYR A 424 5.82 21.89 -8.44
N PHE A 425 6.39 21.56 -7.28
CA PHE A 425 7.58 22.20 -6.75
C PHE A 425 8.79 21.97 -7.64
N THR A 426 9.55 23.03 -7.93
CA THR A 426 10.86 22.97 -8.58
C THR A 426 11.69 24.15 -8.08
N ASN A 427 13.02 24.01 -8.07
CA ASN A 427 13.94 25.15 -7.93
C ASN A 427 14.34 25.74 -9.29
N GLY A 428 13.89 25.11 -10.39
CA GLY A 428 14.21 25.47 -11.76
C GLY A 428 13.21 26.45 -12.40
N HIS A 429 13.24 26.50 -13.73
CA HIS A 429 12.38 27.37 -14.53
C HIS A 429 10.95 26.85 -14.57
N VAL A 430 9.98 27.75 -14.41
CA VAL A 430 8.56 27.46 -14.61
C VAL A 430 8.15 27.97 -15.99
N TYR A 431 7.95 27.03 -16.91
CA TYR A 431 7.55 27.34 -18.28
C TYR A 431 6.17 28.00 -18.35
N THR A 432 6.05 29.00 -19.22
CA THR A 432 4.80 29.66 -19.58
C THR A 432 3.98 28.80 -20.53
N ASN A 433 2.67 29.07 -20.65
CA ASN A 433 1.79 28.34 -21.57
C ASN A 433 2.23 28.39 -23.04
N GLU A 434 2.92 29.46 -23.46
CA GLU A 434 3.47 29.55 -24.83
C GLU A 434 4.71 28.68 -25.00
N GLU A 435 5.56 28.58 -23.96
CA GLU A 435 6.74 27.72 -24.00
C GLU A 435 6.37 26.23 -23.95
N LEU A 436 5.34 25.86 -23.18
CA LEU A 436 4.86 24.47 -23.08
C LEU A 436 4.40 23.88 -24.42
N LYS A 437 3.90 24.72 -25.34
CA LYS A 437 3.52 24.28 -26.69
C LYS A 437 4.70 23.79 -27.52
N ASN A 438 5.91 24.21 -27.18
CA ASN A 438 7.14 23.79 -27.85
C ASN A 438 7.75 22.53 -27.22
N VAL A 439 7.23 22.08 -26.06
CA VAL A 439 7.64 20.83 -25.42
C VAL A 439 6.78 19.70 -25.98
N GLU A 440 7.32 19.02 -27.00
CA GLU A 440 6.66 17.94 -27.71
C GLU A 440 7.29 16.57 -27.41
N GLY A 441 6.45 15.56 -27.21
CA GLY A 441 6.86 14.15 -27.12
C GLY A 441 7.06 13.52 -28.50
N ARG A 442 7.57 12.29 -28.54
CA ARG A 442 7.68 11.53 -29.79
C ARG A 442 6.32 11.37 -30.49
N LYS A 443 6.34 11.56 -31.82
CA LYS A 443 5.18 11.37 -32.69
C LYS A 443 4.86 9.88 -32.88
N TRP A 444 3.60 9.57 -33.16
CA TRP A 444 3.11 8.20 -33.38
C TRP A 444 3.89 7.43 -34.45
N GLU A 445 4.35 8.10 -35.50
CA GLU A 445 5.05 7.52 -36.65
C GLU A 445 6.52 7.16 -36.35
N GLY A 446 7.06 7.60 -35.20
CA GLY A 446 8.45 7.39 -34.78
C GLY A 446 8.65 6.31 -33.72
N LEU A 447 7.67 5.42 -33.52
CA LEU A 447 7.69 4.32 -32.54
C LEU A 447 8.01 2.96 -33.19
#